data_AF-A0A4U1F4J1-F1
#
_entry.id   AF-A0A4U1F4J1-F1
#
_cell.length_a   1.000
_cell.length_b   1.000
_cell.length_c   1.000
_cell.angle_alpha   90.00
_cell.angle_beta   90.00
_cell.angle_gamma   90.00
#
_symmetry.space_group_name_H-M   'P 1'
#
loop_
_entity.id
_entity.type
_entity.pdbx_description
1 polymer ?
#
loop_
_entity_poly.entity_id
_entity_poly.type
_entity_poly.pdbx_seq_one_letter_code
_entity_poly.pdbx_strand_id
1 'polypeptide(L)'
;MASRLLRGAGVLAAQALRARGPSGVSVVRSMASGGGVPTDDEQATGLEREVMLAARKGLDPYNMLAPKAASGEEDNSAVIWFWLHKGEAQRCPSCGTHYKLVPHQLAH
;
A
#
# COMPACT_ATOMS: atom_id res chain seq x y z
N MET A 1 12.82 -40.24 90.18
CA MET A 1 12.06 -40.78 89.04
C MET A 1 12.61 -40.11 87.79
N ALA A 2 13.49 -40.77 87.02
CA ALA A 2 13.16 -41.45 85.76
C ALA A 2 12.73 -40.45 84.65
N SER A 3 13.16 -40.47 83.38
CA SER A 3 13.90 -41.43 82.55
C SER A 3 13.78 -40.94 81.09
N ARG A 4 14.81 -41.20 80.25
CA ARG A 4 14.79 -41.53 78.78
C ARG A 4 14.15 -40.54 77.78
N LEU A 5 14.91 -39.96 76.85
CA LEU A 5 15.42 -40.45 75.55
C LEU A 5 14.44 -40.33 74.35
N LEU A 6 14.94 -39.59 73.35
CA LEU A 6 14.88 -39.79 71.88
C LEU A 6 13.69 -39.32 71.01
N ARG A 7 14.09 -38.96 69.77
CA ARG A 7 13.37 -38.74 68.48
C ARG A 7 12.88 -37.30 68.27
N GLY A 8 13.25 -36.55 67.24
CA GLY A 8 13.87 -36.83 65.94
C GLY A 8 12.93 -36.34 64.82
N ALA A 9 13.38 -35.38 63.99
CA ALA A 9 12.85 -35.04 62.67
C ALA A 9 13.84 -34.00 62.08
N GLY A 10 14.66 -34.28 61.07
CA GLY A 10 14.28 -34.74 59.74
C GLY A 10 14.29 -33.55 58.78
N VAL A 11 15.46 -32.97 58.47
CA VAL A 11 15.57 -31.92 57.45
C VAL A 11 15.75 -32.59 56.09
N LEU A 12 14.65 -32.79 55.38
CA LEU A 12 14.67 -33.08 53.94
C LEU A 12 14.38 -31.77 53.19
N ALA A 13 15.43 -31.03 52.87
CA ALA A 13 15.35 -30.03 51.82
C ALA A 13 15.54 -30.77 50.48
N ALA A 14 14.43 -31.26 49.91
CA ALA A 14 14.41 -31.73 48.55
C ALA A 14 14.67 -30.52 47.64
N GLN A 15 15.86 -30.47 47.02
CA GLN A 15 16.12 -29.56 45.93
C GLN A 15 15.17 -29.93 44.78
N ALA A 16 14.16 -29.09 44.56
CA ALA A 16 13.37 -29.16 43.34
C ALA A 16 14.31 -28.78 42.19
N LEU A 17 14.87 -29.77 41.51
CA LEU A 17 15.39 -29.62 40.16
C LEU A 17 14.23 -29.12 39.31
N ARG A 18 14.13 -27.80 39.12
CA ARG A 18 13.39 -27.25 37.99
C ARG A 18 14.15 -27.72 36.76
N ALA A 19 13.67 -28.81 36.16
CA ALA A 19 13.99 -29.14 34.79
C ALA A 19 13.59 -27.93 33.96
N ARG A 20 14.58 -27.11 33.62
CA ARG A 20 14.46 -26.10 32.57
C ARG A 20 14.28 -26.92 31.31
N GLY A 21 13.02 -27.20 30.96
CA GLY A 21 12.68 -27.83 29.68
C GLY A 21 13.39 -27.08 28.57
N PRO A 22 13.81 -27.76 27.49
CA PRO A 22 14.54 -27.10 26.43
C PRO A 22 13.70 -25.92 25.98
N SER A 23 14.32 -24.73 26.02
CA SER A 23 13.82 -23.54 25.35
C SER A 23 13.53 -23.97 23.92
N GLY A 24 12.26 -24.28 23.65
CA GLY A 24 11.78 -24.61 22.33
C GLY A 24 12.02 -23.36 21.51
N VAL A 25 13.14 -23.34 20.79
CA VAL A 25 13.34 -22.41 19.70
C VAL A 25 12.12 -22.64 18.82
N SER A 26 11.21 -21.66 18.79
CA SER A 26 10.18 -21.64 17.78
C SER A 26 10.92 -21.60 16.46
N VAL A 27 11.03 -22.76 15.80
CA VAL A 27 11.47 -22.82 14.42
C VAL A 27 10.38 -22.09 13.66
N VAL A 28 10.57 -20.79 13.44
CA VAL A 28 9.86 -20.05 12.42
C VAL A 28 10.30 -20.71 11.12
N ARG A 29 9.49 -21.65 10.63
CA ARG A 29 9.67 -22.16 9.27
C ARG A 29 9.45 -20.97 8.35
N SER A 30 10.52 -20.46 7.77
CA SER A 30 10.43 -19.50 6.67
C SER A 30 9.76 -20.22 5.51
N MET A 31 8.48 -19.95 5.30
CA MET A 31 7.69 -20.53 4.21
C MET A 31 7.75 -19.58 3.02
N ALA A 32 8.78 -19.73 2.18
CA ALA A 32 8.78 -19.32 0.77
C ALA A 32 10.04 -19.85 0.07
N SER A 33 10.08 -21.16 -0.23
CA SER A 33 11.15 -21.77 -1.05
C SER A 33 10.65 -22.22 -2.42
N GLY A 34 9.37 -21.98 -2.76
CA GLY A 34 8.77 -22.40 -4.02
C GLY A 34 7.55 -21.56 -4.34
N GLY A 35 7.72 -20.57 -5.21
CA GLY A 35 6.66 -19.66 -5.64
C GLY A 35 6.37 -18.54 -4.63
N GLY A 36 6.39 -17.29 -5.10
CA GLY A 36 6.09 -16.10 -4.32
C GLY A 36 4.69 -15.56 -4.60
N VAL A 37 4.35 -14.44 -3.95
CA VAL A 37 3.16 -13.64 -4.29
C VAL A 37 3.32 -13.12 -5.72
N PRO A 38 2.33 -13.33 -6.62
CA PRO A 38 2.41 -12.81 -7.99
C PRO A 38 2.56 -11.29 -8.01
N THR A 39 3.36 -10.80 -8.95
CA THR A 39 3.49 -9.36 -9.17
C THR A 39 2.40 -8.85 -10.12
N ASP A 40 2.10 -7.54 -10.07
CA ASP A 40 1.11 -6.94 -10.96
C ASP A 40 1.49 -7.09 -12.44
N ASP A 41 2.79 -7.14 -12.76
CA ASP A 41 3.27 -7.42 -14.12
C ASP A 41 2.80 -8.80 -14.64
N GLU A 42 2.59 -9.76 -13.75
CA GLU A 42 2.17 -11.13 -14.05
C GLU A 42 0.65 -11.29 -13.98
N GLN A 43 -0.02 -10.60 -13.05
CA GLN A 43 -1.42 -10.85 -12.72
C GLN A 43 -2.39 -9.74 -13.15
N ALA A 44 -1.92 -8.50 -13.38
CA ALA A 44 -2.80 -7.42 -13.81
C ALA A 44 -3.33 -7.72 -15.21
N THR A 45 -4.65 -7.55 -15.38
CA THR A 45 -5.37 -7.79 -16.64
C THR A 45 -6.36 -6.64 -16.92
N GLY A 46 -6.88 -6.58 -18.15
CA GLY A 46 -7.84 -5.56 -18.57
C GLY A 46 -7.31 -4.13 -18.37
N LEU A 47 -8.20 -3.24 -17.93
CA LEU A 47 -7.91 -1.81 -17.73
C LEU A 47 -6.77 -1.58 -16.73
N GLU A 48 -6.64 -2.41 -15.69
CA GLU A 48 -5.57 -2.32 -14.70
C GLU A 48 -4.19 -2.46 -15.37
N ARG A 49 -4.05 -3.46 -16.25
CA ARG A 49 -2.80 -3.68 -16.99
C ARG A 49 -2.51 -2.53 -17.95
N GLU A 50 -3.53 -2.05 -18.66
CA GLU A 50 -3.38 -0.95 -19.61
C GLU A 50 -2.94 0.34 -18.93
N VAL A 51 -3.59 0.70 -17.82
CA VAL A 51 -3.23 1.84 -16.96
C VAL A 51 -1.80 1.71 -16.47
N MET A 52 -1.42 0.54 -15.95
CA MET A 52 -0.06 0.28 -15.45
C MET A 52 1.00 0.45 -16.54
N LEU A 53 0.76 -0.12 -17.74
CA LEU A 53 1.69 -0.02 -18.87
C LEU A 53 1.77 1.40 -19.44
N ALA A 54 0.66 2.14 -19.44
CA ALA A 54 0.64 3.53 -19.88
C ALA A 54 1.40 4.44 -18.90
N ALA A 55 1.18 4.26 -17.59
CA ALA A 55 1.90 4.99 -16.56
C ALA A 55 3.42 4.77 -16.64
N ARG A 56 3.85 3.51 -16.90
CA ARG A 56 5.28 3.20 -17.13
C ARG A 56 5.87 3.95 -18.34
N LYS A 57 5.06 4.21 -19.37
CA LYS A 57 5.44 5.02 -20.54
C LYS A 57 5.33 6.53 -20.30
N GLY A 58 4.92 6.96 -19.10
CA GLY A 58 4.64 8.37 -18.80
C GLY A 58 3.42 8.92 -19.54
N LEU A 59 2.53 8.04 -20.02
CA LEU A 59 1.29 8.40 -20.68
C LEU A 59 0.13 8.31 -19.68
N ASP A 60 -0.88 9.16 -19.87
CA ASP A 60 -2.11 9.13 -19.08
C ASP A 60 -3.36 9.13 -19.99
N PRO A 61 -3.70 7.99 -20.61
CA PRO A 61 -4.86 7.90 -21.50
C PRO A 61 -6.20 7.98 -20.76
N TYR A 62 -6.19 7.66 -19.46
CA TYR A 62 -7.39 7.53 -18.64
C TYR A 62 -7.58 8.68 -17.65
N ASN A 63 -6.87 9.81 -17.83
CA ASN A 63 -7.00 11.05 -17.05
C ASN A 63 -6.87 10.86 -15.53
N MET A 64 -5.90 10.08 -15.09
CA MET A 64 -5.63 9.90 -13.66
C MET A 64 -4.87 11.08 -13.05
N LEU A 65 -4.18 11.88 -13.87
CA LEU A 65 -3.37 13.01 -13.43
C LEU A 65 -4.03 14.34 -13.82
N ALA A 66 -3.92 15.32 -12.94
CA ALA A 66 -4.36 16.68 -13.25
C ALA A 66 -3.47 17.26 -14.38
N PRO A 67 -4.06 17.74 -15.49
CA PRO A 67 -3.28 18.31 -16.58
C PRO A 67 -2.63 19.61 -16.16
N LYS A 68 -1.38 19.81 -16.58
CA LYS A 68 -0.65 21.06 -16.32
C LYS A 68 -1.29 22.21 -17.12
N ALA A 69 -1.70 23.27 -16.44
CA ALA A 69 -2.18 24.47 -17.10
C ALA A 69 -1.07 25.11 -17.96
N ALA A 70 -1.39 25.48 -19.20
CA ALA A 70 -0.43 26.15 -20.09
C ALA A 70 -0.11 27.58 -19.64
N SER A 71 -1.10 28.26 -19.08
CA SER A 71 -1.02 29.60 -18.47
C SER A 71 -2.34 29.90 -17.77
N GLY A 72 -2.31 30.32 -16.51
CA GLY A 72 -3.51 30.70 -15.77
C GLY A 72 -3.12 31.41 -14.48
N GLU A 73 -3.94 32.38 -14.07
CA GLU A 73 -3.81 33.06 -12.79
C GLU A 73 -4.26 32.12 -11.67
N GLU A 74 -3.44 31.99 -10.62
CA GLU A 74 -3.57 30.96 -9.58
C GLU A 74 -4.67 31.28 -8.54
N ASP A 75 -5.27 32.47 -8.62
CA ASP A 75 -6.03 33.07 -7.51
C ASP A 75 -7.55 33.05 -7.70
N ASN A 76 -8.13 31.90 -8.08
CA ASN A 76 -9.59 31.73 -8.10
C ASN A 76 -10.06 30.61 -7.17
N SER A 77 -10.94 30.95 -6.22
CA SER A 77 -11.52 30.01 -5.26
C SER A 77 -12.71 29.22 -5.81
N ALA A 78 -13.20 29.54 -7.01
CA ALA A 78 -14.33 28.90 -7.66
C ALA A 78 -13.95 28.27 -9.00
N VAL A 79 -14.44 27.06 -9.25
CA VAL A 79 -14.30 26.36 -10.55
C VAL A 79 -15.34 26.88 -11.54
N ILE A 80 -14.88 27.34 -12.71
CA ILE A 80 -15.73 27.85 -13.78
C ILE A 80 -16.00 26.73 -14.81
N TRP A 81 -17.24 26.25 -14.88
CA TRP A 81 -17.64 25.16 -15.77
C TRP A 81 -18.25 25.67 -17.08
N PHE A 82 -17.79 25.15 -18.21
CA PHE A 82 -18.38 25.39 -19.53
C PHE A 82 -18.06 24.22 -20.47
N TRP A 83 -18.90 24.03 -21.49
CA TRP A 83 -18.67 23.01 -22.52
C TRP A 83 -17.63 23.50 -23.52
N LEU A 84 -16.64 22.66 -23.81
CA LEU A 84 -15.66 22.87 -24.87
C LEU A 84 -16.07 22.08 -26.11
N HIS A 85 -16.28 22.77 -27.22
CA HIS A 85 -16.74 22.22 -28.49
C HIS A 85 -15.57 21.97 -29.45
N LYS A 86 -15.79 21.04 -30.39
CA LYS A 86 -14.89 20.84 -31.53
C LYS A 86 -14.98 22.06 -32.45
N GLY A 87 -13.83 22.57 -32.88
CA GLY A 87 -13.76 23.76 -33.72
C GLY A 87 -12.62 24.65 -33.27
N GLU A 88 -12.81 25.97 -33.36
CA GLU A 88 -11.83 26.97 -32.91
C GLU A 88 -11.60 26.93 -31.38
N ALA A 89 -10.53 27.58 -30.92
CA ALA A 89 -10.28 27.69 -29.49
C ALA A 89 -11.35 28.58 -28.83
N GLN A 90 -11.86 28.15 -27.68
CA GLN A 90 -12.84 28.90 -26.89
C GLN A 90 -12.18 29.47 -25.64
N ARG A 91 -12.80 30.50 -25.07
CA ARG A 91 -12.26 31.22 -23.90
C ARG A 91 -13.08 30.93 -22.66
N CYS A 92 -12.41 30.83 -21.51
CA CYS A 92 -13.08 30.83 -20.21
C CYS A 92 -13.88 32.15 -20.04
N PRO A 93 -15.15 32.10 -19.63
CA PRO A 93 -16.00 33.29 -19.50
C PRO A 93 -15.59 34.21 -18.34
N SER A 94 -14.74 33.75 -17.43
CA SER A 94 -14.28 34.53 -16.27
C SER A 94 -12.91 35.17 -16.49
N CYS A 95 -11.89 34.39 -16.85
CA CYS A 95 -10.49 34.87 -16.95
C CYS A 95 -9.99 35.00 -18.40
N GLY A 96 -10.74 34.50 -19.39
CA GLY A 96 -10.36 34.61 -20.79
C GLY A 96 -9.24 33.66 -21.27
N THR A 97 -8.76 32.73 -20.43
CA THR A 97 -7.82 31.65 -20.83
C THR A 97 -8.38 30.84 -21.99
N HIS A 98 -7.53 30.50 -22.96
CA HIS A 98 -7.92 29.77 -24.17
C HIS A 98 -7.83 28.26 -23.96
N TYR A 99 -8.85 27.54 -24.44
CA TYR A 99 -8.92 26.08 -24.46
C TYR A 99 -9.25 25.60 -25.87
N LYS A 100 -8.59 24.52 -26.31
CA LYS A 100 -8.79 23.91 -27.62
C LYS A 100 -9.07 22.43 -27.44
N LEU A 101 -10.21 21.96 -27.97
CA LEU A 101 -10.51 20.53 -27.95
C LEU A 101 -9.64 19.80 -28.98
N VAL A 102 -8.82 18.87 -28.50
CA VAL A 102 -8.01 17.98 -29.33
C VAL A 102 -8.61 16.57 -29.23
N PRO A 103 -8.90 15.90 -30.37
CA PRO A 103 -9.37 14.52 -30.34
C PRO A 103 -8.38 13.60 -29.65
N HIS A 104 -8.87 12.79 -28.71
CA HIS A 104 -8.06 11.81 -28.01
C HIS A 104 -7.98 10.50 -28.81
N GLN A 105 -6.79 9.90 -28.89
CA GLN A 105 -6.58 8.59 -29.50
C GLN A 105 -6.36 7.56 -28.38
N LEU A 106 -7.38 6.74 -28.12
CA LEU A 106 -7.26 5.55 -27.29
C LEU A 106 -7.03 4.35 -28.19
N ALA A 107 -5.85 3.73 -28.07
CA ALA A 107 -5.63 2.40 -28.59
C ALA A 107 -6.11 1.41 -27.52
N HIS A 108 -7.17 0.66 -27.85
CA HIS A 108 -7.61 -0.51 -27.09
C HIS A 108 -6.83 -1.73 -27.56
#